data_AF-A0A942NUP2-F1
#
_entry.id   AF-A0A942NUP2-F1
#
_cell.length_a   1.000
_cell.length_b   1.000
_cell.length_c   1.000
_cell.angle_alpha   90.00
_cell.angle_beta   90.00
_cell.angle_gamma   90.00
#
_symmetry.space_group_name_H-M   'P 1'
#
loop_
_entity.id
_entity.type
_entity.pdbx_description
1 polymer ?
#
loop_
_entity_poly.entity_id
_entity_poly.type
_entity_poly.pdbx_seq_one_letter_code
_entity_poly.pdbx_strand_id
1 'polypeptide(L)'
;MRHITYILIGLIFLSCRAQTDRESIHKVYFADKIWKDGGYTKIDQMTFDMDNDKISDTIKIYNIPDWTDPGDFQKLEFKLSNYDTYEIYNLGDWTNLDNLQIDKFKDINKFNSNRFLITDISDTKTIMIIFGWTYASSPGKLSMIDLTNGKIKILYDNLFDLKAIEDLDNDGIKDLIGLRFFGEGYYIDSISEASSYCPDNVLKLTGDTLISDIELSENYNIKNKGAFFGLDYDPDGRYIRVYPKTDKQFEPYYQFEKYRKYPETSLRLITKDELTKYSQNDLRIMRNEIFAFHGYKFKSDDLNDYFSKLEWYKPIDKDVSDRLNKFEKENIKLIKELEDK
;
A
#
# COMPACT_ATOMS: atom_id res chain seq x y z
N MET A 1 -55.15 -42.14 -51.88
CA MET A 1 -54.26 -41.93 -53.04
C MET A 1 -54.67 -40.68 -53.80
N ARG A 2 -53.82 -39.65 -53.81
CA ARG A 2 -53.56 -38.75 -54.96
C ARG A 2 -52.42 -37.81 -54.58
N HIS A 3 -51.28 -37.96 -55.24
CA HIS A 3 -50.18 -36.99 -55.18
C HIS A 3 -50.52 -35.78 -56.04
N ILE A 4 -50.18 -34.58 -55.56
CA ILE A 4 -49.80 -33.46 -56.43
C ILE A 4 -48.60 -32.77 -55.76
N THR A 5 -47.50 -32.71 -56.50
CA THR A 5 -46.26 -32.01 -56.10
C THR A 5 -46.23 -30.66 -56.80
N TYR A 6 -45.95 -29.57 -56.08
CA TYR A 6 -45.56 -28.30 -56.68
C TYR A 6 -44.23 -27.82 -56.10
N ILE A 7 -43.28 -27.56 -57.00
CA ILE A 7 -41.97 -26.99 -56.70
C ILE A 7 -42.16 -25.47 -56.64
N LEU A 8 -41.78 -24.84 -55.53
CA LEU A 8 -41.78 -23.39 -55.40
C LEU A 8 -40.33 -22.87 -55.42
N ILE A 9 -39.99 -22.11 -56.45
CA ILE A 9 -38.68 -21.45 -56.58
C ILE A 9 -38.74 -20.14 -55.79
N GLY A 10 -38.06 -20.09 -54.64
CA GLY A 10 -37.93 -18.88 -53.83
C GLY A 10 -36.69 -18.07 -54.20
N LEU A 11 -36.88 -16.83 -54.67
CA LEU A 11 -35.77 -15.89 -54.89
C LEU A 11 -35.09 -15.55 -53.56
N ILE A 12 -33.76 -15.63 -53.53
CA ILE A 12 -32.94 -15.09 -52.45
C ILE A 12 -32.73 -13.59 -52.69
N PHE A 13 -33.33 -12.74 -51.86
CA PHE A 13 -32.90 -11.35 -51.72
C PHE A 13 -31.94 -11.23 -50.53
N LEU A 14 -30.64 -11.12 -50.82
CA LEU A 14 -29.67 -10.61 -49.83
C LEU A 14 -29.94 -9.12 -49.60
N SER A 15 -30.69 -8.79 -48.55
CA SER A 15 -30.68 -7.42 -48.03
C SER A 15 -29.38 -7.22 -47.25
N CYS A 16 -28.37 -6.65 -47.91
CA CYS A 16 -27.16 -6.17 -47.23
C CYS A 16 -27.56 -5.01 -46.30
N ARG A 17 -27.82 -5.34 -45.03
CA ARG A 17 -28.11 -4.35 -44.00
C ARG A 17 -26.79 -3.80 -43.50
N ALA A 18 -26.33 -2.71 -44.11
CA ALA A 18 -25.23 -1.92 -43.58
C ALA A 18 -25.65 -1.39 -42.20
N GLN A 19 -25.27 -2.13 -41.16
CA GLN A 19 -25.35 -1.68 -39.80
C GLN A 19 -24.25 -0.63 -39.64
N THR A 20 -24.65 0.64 -39.61
CA THR A 20 -23.76 1.72 -39.22
C THR A 20 -23.44 1.53 -37.76
N ASP A 21 -22.34 0.86 -37.46
CA ASP A 21 -21.81 0.78 -36.10
C ASP A 21 -21.49 2.20 -35.67
N ARG A 22 -22.34 2.74 -34.79
CA ARG A 22 -22.00 3.94 -34.04
C ARG A 22 -20.90 3.50 -33.07
N GLU A 23 -19.69 3.97 -33.30
CA GLU A 23 -18.62 3.93 -32.30
C GLU A 23 -19.21 4.40 -30.97
N SER A 24 -19.27 3.50 -29.98
CA SER A 24 -19.84 3.88 -28.70
C SER A 24 -18.73 4.55 -27.89
N ILE A 25 -19.09 5.67 -27.25
CA ILE A 25 -18.14 6.45 -26.44
C ILE A 25 -18.50 6.23 -24.99
N HIS A 26 -17.66 5.47 -24.30
CA HIS A 26 -17.79 5.24 -22.86
C HIS A 26 -17.12 6.40 -22.11
N LYS A 27 -17.78 6.93 -21.08
CA LYS A 27 -17.25 8.02 -20.26
C LYS A 27 -16.92 7.51 -18.87
N VAL A 28 -15.66 7.68 -18.47
CA VAL A 28 -15.13 7.27 -17.17
C VAL A 28 -14.77 8.53 -16.38
N TYR A 29 -15.17 8.57 -15.10
CA TYR A 29 -14.97 9.71 -14.22
C TYR A 29 -14.22 9.27 -12.97
N PHE A 30 -13.10 9.91 -12.70
CA PHE A 30 -12.45 9.89 -11.39
C PHE A 30 -13.14 10.93 -10.47
N ALA A 31 -13.13 10.70 -9.15
CA ALA A 31 -14.09 11.32 -8.23
C ALA A 31 -13.62 12.68 -7.65
N ASP A 32 -14.50 13.58 -7.17
CA ASP A 32 -15.96 13.52 -7.03
C ASP A 32 -16.68 14.76 -7.64
N LYS A 33 -15.92 15.81 -7.95
CA LYS A 33 -16.41 17.08 -8.52
C LYS A 33 -15.99 17.13 -9.98
N ILE A 34 -16.87 17.51 -10.90
CA ILE A 34 -16.53 17.55 -12.33
C ILE A 34 -16.51 19.01 -12.79
N TRP A 35 -15.36 19.51 -13.23
CA TRP A 35 -15.30 20.69 -14.10
C TRP A 35 -15.84 20.31 -15.48
N LYS A 36 -17.17 20.27 -15.57
CA LYS A 36 -17.93 19.90 -16.78
C LYS A 36 -18.15 21.09 -17.72
N ASP A 37 -18.04 22.30 -17.18
CA ASP A 37 -18.24 23.56 -17.87
C ASP A 37 -16.88 24.16 -18.27
N GLY A 38 -16.34 23.65 -19.36
CA GLY A 38 -15.10 24.13 -19.97
C GLY A 38 -14.94 23.53 -21.37
N GLY A 39 -14.41 24.31 -22.30
CA GLY A 39 -13.89 23.73 -23.54
C GLY A 39 -12.68 22.84 -23.22
N TYR A 40 -12.46 21.78 -24.00
CA TYR A 40 -11.23 20.99 -23.92
C TYR A 40 -10.39 21.24 -25.16
N THR A 41 -9.13 21.68 -24.97
CA THR A 41 -8.16 21.85 -26.06
C THR A 41 -7.26 20.64 -26.11
N LYS A 42 -7.12 20.02 -27.29
CA LYS A 42 -6.17 18.93 -27.49
C LYS A 42 -4.75 19.49 -27.45
N ILE A 43 -3.97 19.10 -26.44
CA ILE A 43 -2.58 19.53 -26.26
C ILE A 43 -1.58 18.52 -26.83
N ASP A 44 -2.00 17.26 -27.00
CA ASP A 44 -1.10 16.17 -27.40
C ASP A 44 -1.89 15.04 -28.08
N GLN A 45 -1.20 14.22 -28.87
CA GLN A 45 -1.74 13.00 -29.46
C GLN A 45 -0.62 12.02 -29.77
N MET A 46 -0.80 10.77 -29.32
CA MET A 46 0.18 9.71 -29.42
C MET A 46 -0.46 8.46 -30.03
N THR A 47 0.36 7.63 -30.67
CA THR A 47 -0.08 6.42 -31.37
C THR A 47 0.92 5.30 -31.12
N PHE A 48 0.46 4.21 -30.50
CA PHE A 48 1.26 3.09 -29.99
C PHE A 48 0.32 1.91 -29.69
N ASP A 49 0.85 0.68 -29.71
CA ASP A 49 0.13 -0.54 -29.32
C ASP A 49 0.06 -0.63 -27.78
N MET A 50 -1.04 -0.18 -27.19
CA MET A 50 -1.17 0.06 -25.75
C MET A 50 -1.58 -1.18 -24.96
N ASP A 51 -2.26 -2.17 -25.58
CA ASP A 51 -2.66 -3.44 -24.95
C ASP A 51 -1.91 -4.68 -25.48
N ASN A 52 -0.90 -4.48 -26.35
CA ASN A 52 -0.02 -5.51 -26.92
C ASN A 52 -0.72 -6.46 -27.91
N ASP A 53 -1.79 -6.01 -28.57
CA ASP A 53 -2.53 -6.77 -29.60
C ASP A 53 -1.89 -6.71 -31.00
N LYS A 54 -0.81 -5.93 -31.16
CA LYS A 54 -0.04 -5.66 -32.41
C LYS A 54 -0.72 -4.69 -33.37
N ILE A 55 -1.74 -3.96 -32.93
CA ILE A 55 -2.43 -2.94 -33.70
C ILE A 55 -2.24 -1.59 -32.99
N SER A 56 -2.16 -0.51 -33.79
CA SER A 56 -1.67 0.78 -33.29
C SER A 56 -2.80 1.66 -32.79
N ASP A 57 -2.94 1.72 -31.47
CA ASP A 57 -3.98 2.49 -30.78
C ASP A 57 -3.69 3.99 -30.79
N THR A 58 -4.70 4.79 -30.47
CA THR A 58 -4.54 6.25 -30.36
C THR A 58 -5.00 6.75 -28.99
N ILE A 59 -4.17 7.61 -28.39
CA ILE A 59 -4.54 8.44 -27.24
C ILE A 59 -4.41 9.92 -27.62
N LYS A 60 -5.38 10.74 -27.21
CA LYS A 60 -5.35 12.20 -27.30
C LYS A 60 -5.43 12.77 -25.89
N ILE A 61 -4.58 13.75 -25.59
CA ILE A 61 -4.53 14.40 -24.27
C ILE A 61 -5.07 15.83 -24.42
N TYR A 62 -5.92 16.23 -23.48
CA TYR A 62 -6.58 17.52 -23.48
C TYR A 62 -6.44 18.23 -22.13
N ASN A 63 -6.28 19.54 -22.19
CA ASN A 63 -6.43 20.42 -21.03
C ASN A 63 -7.69 21.29 -21.14
N ILE A 64 -8.01 21.96 -20.04
CA ILE A 64 -8.95 23.08 -20.01
C ILE A 64 -8.17 24.37 -20.33
N PRO A 65 -8.62 25.22 -21.29
CA PRO A 65 -8.03 26.53 -21.52
C PRO A 65 -8.05 27.41 -20.27
N ASP A 66 -7.02 28.24 -20.12
CA ASP A 66 -6.87 29.20 -19.01
C ASP A 66 -6.93 28.56 -17.60
N TRP A 67 -6.62 27.26 -17.50
CA TRP A 67 -6.49 26.54 -16.23
C TRP A 67 -5.31 27.07 -15.41
N THR A 68 -5.57 27.48 -14.16
CA THR A 68 -4.59 28.08 -13.24
C THR A 68 -4.30 27.27 -11.98
N ASP A 69 -5.10 26.24 -11.72
CA ASP A 69 -4.88 25.30 -10.63
C ASP A 69 -3.76 24.30 -11.01
N PRO A 70 -3.27 23.45 -10.08
CA PRO A 70 -2.30 22.39 -10.41
C PRO A 70 -2.81 21.44 -11.51
N GLY A 71 -1.94 20.58 -12.02
CA GLY A 71 -2.28 19.56 -13.01
C GLY A 71 -2.23 20.04 -14.47
N ASP A 72 -1.49 19.29 -15.29
CA ASP A 72 -1.14 19.63 -16.67
C ASP A 72 -2.23 19.25 -17.69
N PHE A 73 -3.10 18.29 -17.35
CA PHE A 73 -4.18 17.82 -18.23
C PHE A 73 -5.37 17.24 -17.45
N GLN A 74 -6.56 17.32 -18.06
CA GLN A 74 -7.84 17.04 -17.39
C GLN A 74 -8.69 15.97 -18.11
N LYS A 75 -8.42 15.71 -19.40
CA LYS A 75 -9.11 14.67 -20.18
C LYS A 75 -8.12 13.86 -21.02
N LEU A 76 -8.34 12.55 -21.05
CA LEU A 76 -7.74 11.63 -22.01
C LEU A 76 -8.85 11.01 -22.88
N GLU A 77 -8.56 10.81 -24.16
CA GLU A 77 -9.44 10.11 -25.11
C GLU A 77 -8.66 8.98 -25.75
N PHE A 78 -9.10 7.75 -25.53
CA PHE A 78 -8.44 6.53 -26.00
C PHE A 78 -9.31 5.83 -27.02
N LYS A 79 -8.68 5.33 -28.08
CA LYS A 79 -9.27 4.31 -28.94
C LYS A 79 -8.27 3.17 -29.05
N LEU A 80 -8.55 2.08 -28.33
CA LEU A 80 -7.92 0.79 -28.57
C LEU A 80 -8.51 0.21 -29.86
N SER A 81 -7.67 -0.34 -30.73
CA SER A 81 -7.91 -0.39 -32.18
C SER A 81 -9.12 -1.24 -32.58
N ASN A 82 -9.41 -2.27 -31.79
CA ASN A 82 -10.52 -3.20 -31.98
C ASN A 82 -11.76 -2.90 -31.12
N TYR A 83 -11.76 -1.78 -30.40
CA TYR A 83 -12.71 -1.51 -29.32
C TYR A 83 -13.35 -0.12 -29.39
N ASP A 84 -14.28 0.12 -28.47
CA ASP A 84 -14.94 1.40 -28.27
C ASP A 84 -13.96 2.52 -27.88
N THR A 85 -14.39 3.77 -28.09
CA THR A 85 -13.64 4.94 -27.64
C THR A 85 -13.97 5.25 -26.18
N TYR A 86 -12.95 5.53 -25.37
CA TYR A 86 -13.10 5.89 -23.97
C TYR A 86 -12.67 7.35 -23.75
N GLU A 87 -13.55 8.14 -23.15
CA GLU A 87 -13.21 9.47 -22.62
C GLU A 87 -13.09 9.39 -21.10
N ILE A 88 -11.92 9.75 -20.59
CA ILE A 88 -11.60 9.70 -19.16
C ILE A 88 -11.33 11.10 -18.66
N TYR A 89 -11.98 11.48 -17.56
CA TYR A 89 -11.96 12.83 -17.00
C TYR A 89 -11.44 12.84 -15.56
N ASN A 90 -10.68 13.88 -15.23
CA ASN A 90 -10.14 14.17 -13.90
C ASN A 90 -10.25 15.67 -13.57
N LEU A 91 -10.14 16.02 -12.29
CA LEU A 91 -10.20 17.38 -11.74
C LEU A 91 -9.00 18.27 -12.05
N GLY A 92 -8.04 17.79 -12.83
CA GLY A 92 -6.75 18.46 -13.01
C GLY A 92 -5.86 18.27 -11.80
N ASP A 93 -5.69 17.05 -11.33
CA ASP A 93 -4.53 16.73 -10.49
C ASP A 93 -3.42 16.01 -11.28
N TRP A 94 -3.74 15.43 -12.45
CA TRP A 94 -2.78 14.72 -13.29
C TRP A 94 -1.65 15.61 -13.80
N THR A 95 -0.43 15.13 -13.66
CA THR A 95 0.80 15.87 -13.93
C THR A 95 1.66 15.12 -14.93
N ASN A 96 2.48 15.86 -15.66
CA ASN A 96 3.56 15.28 -16.43
C ASN A 96 4.60 14.67 -15.46
N LEU A 97 5.21 13.57 -15.89
CA LEU A 97 6.38 13.00 -15.22
C LEU A 97 7.57 13.94 -15.40
N ASP A 98 8.32 14.15 -14.32
CA ASP A 98 9.62 14.81 -14.39
C ASP A 98 10.72 13.85 -14.89
N ASN A 99 11.90 14.40 -15.19
CA ASN A 99 13.03 13.60 -15.68
C ASN A 99 13.46 12.49 -14.71
N LEU A 100 13.33 12.70 -13.39
CA LEU A 100 13.69 11.69 -12.39
C LEU A 100 12.70 10.53 -12.40
N GLN A 101 11.40 10.81 -12.53
CA GLN A 101 10.36 9.79 -12.68
C GLN A 101 10.50 9.03 -14.01
N ILE A 102 10.80 9.73 -15.11
CA ILE A 102 11.09 9.09 -16.40
C ILE A 102 12.29 8.15 -16.28
N ASP A 103 13.43 8.63 -15.75
CA ASP A 103 14.65 7.83 -15.60
C ASP A 103 14.46 6.64 -14.65
N LYS A 104 13.63 6.79 -13.60
CA LYS A 104 13.30 5.77 -12.60
C LYS A 104 12.48 4.62 -13.18
N PHE A 105 11.61 4.88 -14.15
CA PHE A 105 10.70 3.87 -14.72
C PHE A 105 10.98 3.50 -16.18
N LYS A 106 12.01 4.08 -16.81
CA LYS A 106 12.37 3.85 -18.22
C LYS A 106 12.47 2.37 -18.63
N ASP A 107 12.94 1.50 -17.72
CA ASP A 107 13.21 0.09 -18.02
C ASP A 107 11.93 -0.78 -17.96
N ILE A 108 10.85 -0.27 -17.36
CA ILE A 108 9.54 -0.93 -17.29
C ILE A 108 8.47 -0.22 -18.14
N ASN A 109 8.70 1.03 -18.53
CA ASN A 109 7.75 1.81 -19.33
C ASN A 109 7.86 1.40 -20.81
N LYS A 110 6.83 0.71 -21.31
CA LYS A 110 6.70 0.28 -22.70
C LYS A 110 6.67 1.43 -23.70
N PHE A 111 6.32 2.63 -23.25
CA PHE A 111 6.02 3.76 -24.12
C PHE A 111 6.68 5.05 -23.62
N ASN A 112 7.59 5.62 -24.41
CA ASN A 112 8.34 6.82 -24.05
C ASN A 112 7.44 8.07 -24.05
N SER A 113 6.83 8.34 -22.91
CA SER A 113 5.92 9.45 -22.65
C SER A 113 6.24 10.10 -21.31
N ASN A 114 6.13 11.43 -21.26
CA ASN A 114 6.17 12.19 -20.01
C ASN A 114 4.77 12.45 -19.43
N ARG A 115 3.72 11.80 -19.94
CA ARG A 115 2.33 12.01 -19.47
C ARG A 115 1.85 10.89 -18.53
N PHE A 116 2.28 9.67 -18.79
CA PHE A 116 1.87 8.45 -18.09
C PHE A 116 2.88 7.34 -18.40
N LEU A 117 2.85 6.28 -17.59
CA LEU A 117 3.61 5.05 -17.77
C LEU A 117 2.66 3.96 -18.29
N ILE A 118 3.10 3.17 -19.26
CA ILE A 118 2.42 1.92 -19.67
C ILE A 118 3.34 0.75 -19.34
N THR A 119 2.86 -0.24 -18.59
CA THR A 119 3.66 -1.42 -18.22
C THR A 119 2.80 -2.66 -18.03
N ASP A 120 3.42 -3.84 -18.04
CA ASP A 120 2.76 -5.08 -17.66
C ASP A 120 2.85 -5.27 -16.15
N ILE A 121 1.69 -5.48 -15.52
CA ILE A 121 1.62 -5.97 -14.14
C ILE A 121 1.64 -7.50 -14.09
N SER A 122 1.25 -8.19 -15.17
CA SER A 122 1.48 -9.63 -15.38
C SER A 122 1.53 -9.97 -16.87
N ASP A 123 1.88 -11.21 -17.22
CA ASP A 123 1.87 -11.75 -18.60
C ASP A 123 0.53 -11.56 -19.35
N THR A 124 -0.56 -11.27 -18.64
CA THR A 124 -1.91 -11.13 -19.19
C THR A 124 -2.57 -9.79 -18.88
N LYS A 125 -1.86 -8.84 -18.24
CA LYS A 125 -2.45 -7.57 -17.82
C LYS A 125 -1.50 -6.39 -18.02
N THR A 126 -1.87 -5.51 -18.95
CA THR A 126 -1.18 -4.23 -19.20
C THR A 126 -1.95 -3.10 -18.54
N ILE A 127 -1.22 -2.21 -17.87
CA ILE A 127 -1.79 -1.10 -17.10
C ILE A 127 -1.21 0.24 -17.56
N MET A 128 -2.04 1.27 -17.49
CA MET A 128 -1.62 2.67 -17.53
C MET A 128 -1.57 3.23 -16.11
N ILE A 129 -0.50 3.96 -15.80
CA ILE A 129 -0.29 4.67 -14.55
C ILE A 129 -0.15 6.16 -14.85
N ILE A 130 -1.04 6.96 -14.29
CA ILE A 130 -1.04 8.41 -14.39
C ILE A 130 -0.70 8.98 -13.01
N PHE A 131 0.29 9.86 -12.96
CA PHE A 131 0.71 10.52 -11.73
C PHE A 131 -0.10 11.79 -11.51
N GLY A 132 -0.35 12.14 -10.25
CA GLY A 132 -1.06 13.36 -9.88
C GLY A 132 -0.55 14.03 -8.61
N TRP A 133 -0.90 15.30 -8.49
CA TRP A 133 -0.75 16.08 -7.27
C TRP A 133 -1.82 15.70 -6.24
N THR A 134 -1.50 15.86 -4.97
CA THR A 134 -2.46 15.70 -3.86
C THR A 134 -3.02 17.07 -3.44
N TYR A 135 -2.14 18.07 -3.48
CA TYR A 135 -2.36 19.50 -3.37
C TYR A 135 -1.16 20.21 -4.03
N ALA A 136 -1.21 21.54 -4.22
CA ALA A 136 -0.36 22.34 -5.11
C ALA A 136 1.19 22.26 -4.96
N SER A 137 1.70 21.52 -3.96
CA SER A 137 3.13 21.30 -3.72
C SER A 137 3.49 19.88 -3.30
N SER A 138 2.53 18.95 -3.24
CA SER A 138 2.73 17.59 -2.72
C SER A 138 2.38 16.53 -3.78
N PRO A 139 3.38 15.96 -4.49
CA PRO A 139 3.15 14.88 -5.43
C PRO A 139 2.84 13.59 -4.66
N GLY A 140 2.02 12.70 -5.23
CA GLY A 140 1.69 11.43 -4.59
C GLY A 140 0.22 11.02 -4.69
N LYS A 141 -0.48 11.38 -5.75
CA LYS A 141 -1.69 10.67 -6.20
C LYS A 141 -1.32 9.75 -7.37
N LEU A 142 -1.95 8.58 -7.41
CA LEU A 142 -1.81 7.61 -8.48
C LEU A 142 -3.19 7.23 -9.01
N SER A 143 -3.41 7.42 -10.31
CA SER A 143 -4.58 6.89 -11.02
C SER A 143 -4.11 5.74 -11.92
N MET A 144 -4.73 4.57 -11.79
CA MET A 144 -4.33 3.36 -12.50
C MET A 144 -5.49 2.73 -13.25
N ILE A 145 -5.21 2.34 -14.49
CA ILE A 145 -6.21 1.89 -15.45
C ILE A 145 -5.74 0.56 -16.06
N ASP A 146 -6.61 -0.43 -16.03
CA ASP A 146 -6.46 -1.66 -16.82
C ASP A 146 -6.77 -1.36 -18.29
N LEU A 147 -5.83 -1.71 -19.18
CA LEU A 147 -5.99 -1.56 -20.64
C LEU A 147 -6.44 -2.88 -21.31
N THR A 148 -6.44 -3.98 -20.57
CA THR A 148 -6.54 -5.33 -21.13
C THR A 148 -7.94 -5.62 -21.69
N ASN A 149 -8.01 -6.35 -22.81
CA ASN A 149 -9.25 -6.83 -23.43
C ASN A 149 -10.25 -5.71 -23.80
N GLY A 150 -9.76 -4.49 -24.05
CA GLY A 150 -10.58 -3.36 -24.48
C GLY A 150 -11.59 -2.83 -23.47
N LYS A 151 -11.52 -3.27 -22.21
CA LYS A 151 -12.43 -2.86 -21.12
C LYS A 151 -11.66 -2.05 -20.08
N ILE A 152 -11.62 -0.74 -20.33
CA ILE A 152 -11.01 0.24 -19.43
C ILE A 152 -11.65 0.15 -18.04
N LYS A 153 -10.84 -0.20 -17.03
CA LYS A 153 -11.25 -0.27 -15.63
C LYS A 153 -10.27 0.46 -14.73
N ILE A 154 -10.79 1.30 -13.84
CA ILE A 154 -9.97 1.92 -12.78
C ILE A 154 -9.60 0.83 -11.76
N LEU A 155 -8.30 0.59 -11.58
CA LEU A 155 -7.76 -0.35 -10.59
C LEU A 155 -7.40 0.32 -9.27
N TYR A 156 -7.05 1.61 -9.32
CA TYR A 156 -6.68 2.45 -8.18
C TYR A 156 -6.89 3.93 -8.53
N ASP A 157 -7.40 4.72 -7.58
CA ASP A 157 -7.32 6.18 -7.60
C ASP A 157 -7.23 6.71 -6.18
N ASN A 158 -6.01 6.93 -5.69
CA ASN A 158 -5.81 7.41 -4.33
C ASN A 158 -4.39 7.94 -4.13
N LEU A 159 -4.10 8.39 -2.91
CA LEU A 159 -2.78 8.82 -2.49
C LEU A 159 -1.81 7.63 -2.50
N PHE A 160 -0.78 7.71 -3.34
CA PHE A 160 0.35 6.79 -3.43
C PHE A 160 1.50 7.42 -4.21
N ASP A 161 2.68 7.55 -3.58
CA ASP A 161 3.93 7.89 -4.24
C ASP A 161 4.66 6.60 -4.66
N LEU A 162 4.65 6.30 -5.95
CA LEU A 162 5.17 5.04 -6.50
C LEU A 162 6.71 5.01 -6.47
N LYS A 163 7.26 3.95 -5.89
CA LYS A 163 8.71 3.69 -5.82
C LYS A 163 9.18 2.62 -6.79
N ALA A 164 8.51 1.48 -6.85
CA ALA A 164 8.89 0.38 -7.72
C ALA A 164 7.67 -0.48 -8.08
N ILE A 165 7.83 -1.30 -9.13
CA ILE A 165 6.86 -2.31 -9.57
C ILE A 165 7.63 -3.62 -9.72
N GLU A 166 7.48 -4.52 -8.76
CA GLU A 166 8.28 -5.75 -8.61
C GLU A 166 7.36 -6.88 -8.17
N ASP A 167 7.54 -8.10 -8.70
CA ASP A 167 6.89 -9.30 -8.17
C ASP A 167 7.63 -9.74 -6.91
N LEU A 168 7.02 -9.51 -5.72
CA LEU A 168 7.70 -9.71 -4.44
C LEU A 168 7.54 -11.13 -3.88
N ASP A 169 6.43 -11.82 -4.18
CA ASP A 169 6.17 -13.18 -3.74
C ASP A 169 6.33 -14.26 -4.83
N ASN A 170 6.65 -13.87 -6.06
CA ASN A 170 6.89 -14.72 -7.24
C ASN A 170 5.62 -15.43 -7.72
N ASP A 171 4.45 -14.78 -7.63
CA ASP A 171 3.18 -15.31 -8.14
C ASP A 171 2.91 -15.00 -9.62
N GLY A 172 3.77 -14.21 -10.26
CA GLY A 172 3.64 -13.77 -11.66
C GLY A 172 2.87 -12.45 -11.83
N ILE A 173 2.46 -11.80 -10.74
CA ILE A 173 1.82 -10.49 -10.71
C ILE A 173 2.71 -9.53 -9.91
N LYS A 174 3.13 -8.44 -10.55
CA LYS A 174 3.96 -7.43 -9.90
C LYS A 174 3.17 -6.62 -8.88
N ASP A 175 3.75 -6.42 -7.72
CA ASP A 175 3.23 -5.56 -6.68
C ASP A 175 3.73 -4.12 -6.84
N LEU A 176 2.94 -3.16 -6.35
CA LEU A 176 3.32 -1.75 -6.34
C LEU A 176 3.89 -1.36 -4.99
N ILE A 177 5.17 -1.02 -4.96
CA ILE A 177 5.86 -0.52 -3.77
C ILE A 177 5.83 1.00 -3.80
N GLY A 178 5.45 1.65 -2.71
CA GLY A 178 5.41 3.11 -2.62
C GLY A 178 5.10 3.63 -1.22
N LEU A 179 4.90 4.94 -1.10
CA LEU A 179 4.43 5.56 0.14
C LEU A 179 2.96 5.93 0.01
N ARG A 180 2.14 5.50 0.98
CA ARG A 180 0.85 6.16 1.19
C ARG A 180 1.11 7.52 1.82
N PHE A 181 0.88 8.59 1.06
CA PHE A 181 0.84 9.92 1.63
C PHE A 181 -0.37 10.01 2.57
N PHE A 182 -0.10 10.10 3.86
CA PHE A 182 -1.04 10.77 4.76
C PHE A 182 -1.03 12.24 4.32
N GLY A 183 -2.18 12.78 3.90
CA GLY A 183 -2.28 14.16 3.43
C GLY A 183 -2.00 15.18 4.55
N GLU A 184 -2.25 16.47 4.30
CA GLU A 184 -2.20 17.53 5.33
C GLU A 184 -3.34 17.42 6.37
N GLY A 185 -3.54 16.23 6.93
CA GLY A 185 -4.32 16.03 8.14
C GLY A 185 -3.48 16.39 9.35
N TYR A 186 -3.84 17.48 10.03
CA TYR A 186 -3.43 17.83 11.40
C TYR A 186 -3.96 16.82 12.45
N TYR A 187 -3.97 15.52 12.12
CA TYR A 187 -4.64 14.44 12.86
C TYR A 187 -3.81 13.14 12.87
N ILE A 188 -2.49 13.26 13.01
CA ILE A 188 -1.66 12.18 13.58
C ILE A 188 -0.82 12.76 14.74
N ASP A 189 -1.50 13.09 15.83
CA ASP A 189 -0.94 13.64 17.08
C ASP A 189 -0.06 12.65 17.89
N SER A 190 0.50 11.60 17.26
CA SER A 190 1.33 10.60 17.93
C SER A 190 2.47 9.97 17.12
N ILE A 191 2.72 10.38 15.86
CA ILE A 191 3.93 9.97 15.12
C ILE A 191 5.12 10.91 15.39
N SER A 192 4.90 12.02 16.11
CA SER A 192 5.97 12.93 16.58
C SER A 192 7.02 12.26 17.47
N GLU A 193 6.73 11.10 18.08
CA GLU A 193 7.71 10.29 18.82
C GLU A 193 8.40 9.19 17.97
N ALA A 194 7.92 8.93 16.75
CA ALA A 194 8.50 7.98 15.79
C ALA A 194 9.30 8.73 14.71
N SER A 195 10.25 9.56 15.15
CA SER A 195 11.06 10.41 14.25
C SER A 195 11.79 9.62 13.15
N SER A 196 11.60 10.04 11.89
CA SER A 196 12.28 9.63 10.65
C SER A 196 11.92 8.28 9.97
N TYR A 197 11.17 7.36 10.58
CA TYR A 197 10.80 6.11 9.89
C TYR A 197 9.43 6.22 9.19
N CYS A 198 9.39 5.97 7.87
CA CYS A 198 8.16 5.84 7.10
C CYS A 198 8.17 4.49 6.34
N PRO A 199 7.21 3.57 6.62
CA PRO A 199 7.15 2.28 5.94
C PRO A 199 6.71 2.44 4.49
N ASP A 200 7.32 1.67 3.59
CA ASP A 200 6.78 1.48 2.25
C ASP A 200 5.54 0.58 2.36
N ASN A 201 4.51 0.93 1.61
CA ASN A 201 3.31 0.15 1.45
C ASN A 201 3.44 -0.64 0.15
N VAL A 202 3.08 -1.91 0.19
CA VAL A 202 2.94 -2.77 -0.99
C VAL A 202 1.45 -2.87 -1.32
N LEU A 203 1.08 -2.53 -2.55
CA LEU A 203 -0.27 -2.77 -3.08
C LEU A 203 -0.24 -3.98 -4.01
N LYS A 204 -1.04 -5.00 -3.69
CA LYS A 204 -1.21 -6.21 -4.47
C LYS A 204 -2.54 -6.20 -5.22
N LEU A 205 -2.54 -6.70 -6.46
CA LEU A 205 -3.75 -6.77 -7.28
C LEU A 205 -4.65 -7.91 -6.79
N THR A 206 -5.79 -7.56 -6.20
CA THR A 206 -6.80 -8.53 -5.72
C THR A 206 -8.01 -8.46 -6.64
N GLY A 207 -8.07 -9.39 -7.61
CA GLY A 207 -9.07 -9.35 -8.68
C GLY A 207 -8.84 -8.16 -9.61
N ASP A 208 -9.69 -7.14 -9.50
CA ASP A 208 -9.62 -5.91 -10.31
C ASP A 208 -9.44 -4.65 -9.45
N THR A 209 -8.77 -4.75 -8.30
CA THR A 209 -8.51 -3.62 -7.42
C THR A 209 -7.17 -3.82 -6.71
N LEU A 210 -6.41 -2.74 -6.54
CA LEU A 210 -5.17 -2.76 -5.78
C LEU A 210 -5.44 -2.51 -4.30
N ILE A 211 -5.05 -3.47 -3.46
CA ILE A 211 -5.29 -3.47 -2.01
C ILE A 211 -3.94 -3.51 -1.30
N SER A 212 -3.83 -2.86 -0.14
CA SER A 212 -2.60 -2.90 0.65
C SER A 212 -2.39 -4.30 1.23
N ASP A 213 -1.24 -4.90 0.95
CA ASP A 213 -0.83 -6.16 1.55
C ASP A 213 0.11 -5.89 2.74
N ILE A 214 -0.30 -6.27 3.94
CA ILE A 214 0.46 -6.00 5.18
C ILE A 214 1.69 -6.91 5.26
N GLU A 215 1.59 -8.17 4.83
CA GLU A 215 2.68 -9.15 4.95
C GLU A 215 3.79 -8.83 3.94
N LEU A 216 3.45 -8.49 2.70
CA LEU A 216 4.43 -8.02 1.70
C LEU A 216 5.02 -6.67 2.10
N SER A 217 4.23 -5.73 2.64
CA SER A 217 4.76 -4.47 3.17
C SER A 217 5.78 -4.72 4.27
N GLU A 218 5.45 -5.58 5.23
CA GLU A 218 6.32 -5.97 6.33
C GLU A 218 7.61 -6.60 5.84
N ASN A 219 7.52 -7.65 5.01
CA ASN A 219 8.66 -8.36 4.46
C ASN A 219 9.56 -7.44 3.61
N TYR A 220 8.98 -6.56 2.79
CA TYR A 220 9.73 -5.59 1.99
C TYR A 220 10.50 -4.59 2.87
N ASN A 221 9.87 -4.02 3.89
CA ASN A 221 10.54 -3.06 4.77
C ASN A 221 11.58 -3.72 5.68
N ILE A 222 11.32 -4.94 6.17
CA ILE A 222 12.30 -5.73 6.91
C ILE A 222 13.55 -5.97 6.04
N LYS A 223 13.36 -6.45 4.80
CA LYS A 223 14.45 -6.72 3.85
C LYS A 223 15.25 -5.47 3.47
N ASN A 224 14.58 -4.34 3.19
CA ASN A 224 15.21 -3.16 2.60
C ASN A 224 15.57 -2.05 3.60
N LYS A 225 14.98 -2.06 4.80
CA LYS A 225 15.20 -1.06 5.87
C LYS A 225 15.58 -1.67 7.23
N GLY A 226 15.71 -3.00 7.31
CA GLY A 226 16.02 -3.74 8.54
C GLY A 226 14.86 -3.90 9.53
N ALA A 227 13.77 -3.13 9.35
CA ALA A 227 12.65 -3.08 10.27
C ALA A 227 11.34 -2.69 9.57
N PHE A 228 10.21 -3.17 10.10
CA PHE A 228 8.87 -2.67 9.80
C PHE A 228 8.19 -2.09 11.04
N PHE A 229 7.89 -0.79 11.00
CA PHE A 229 7.05 -0.09 11.97
C PHE A 229 5.72 0.27 11.29
N GLY A 230 4.84 -0.72 11.14
CA GLY A 230 3.52 -0.55 10.55
C GLY A 230 2.52 0.16 11.47
N LEU A 231 1.31 0.39 10.95
CA LEU A 231 0.12 0.68 11.75
C LEU A 231 -0.69 -0.62 11.84
N ASP A 232 -1.10 -1.00 13.04
CA ASP A 232 -2.01 -2.12 13.30
C ASP A 232 -3.25 -1.56 14.01
N TYR A 233 -4.38 -2.23 13.87
CA TYR A 233 -5.67 -1.76 14.35
C TYR A 233 -6.45 -2.89 15.00
N ASP A 234 -7.11 -2.60 16.12
CA ASP A 234 -8.02 -3.57 16.74
C ASP A 234 -9.26 -3.80 15.84
N PRO A 235 -10.07 -4.84 16.09
CA PRO A 235 -11.28 -5.09 15.31
C PRO A 235 -12.33 -3.96 15.37
N ASP A 236 -12.20 -3.00 16.30
CA ASP A 236 -13.03 -1.80 16.39
C ASP A 236 -12.41 -0.60 15.64
N GLY A 237 -11.26 -0.78 14.97
CA GLY A 237 -10.55 0.25 14.20
C GLY A 237 -9.67 1.19 15.00
N ARG A 238 -9.33 0.87 16.27
CA ARG A 238 -8.42 1.70 17.10
C ARG A 238 -6.97 1.34 16.84
N TYR A 239 -6.10 2.34 16.76
CA TYR A 239 -4.66 2.15 16.59
C TYR A 239 -4.06 1.30 17.73
N ILE A 240 -3.40 0.21 17.37
CA ILE A 240 -2.54 -0.59 18.25
C ILE A 240 -1.09 -0.20 17.99
N ARG A 241 -0.32 -0.04 19.08
CA ARG A 241 1.12 0.20 18.99
C ARG A 241 1.84 -1.03 18.44
N VAL A 242 2.31 -0.94 17.19
CA VAL A 242 3.12 -1.99 16.55
C VAL A 242 4.54 -1.96 17.10
N TYR A 243 4.99 -3.09 17.65
CA TYR A 243 6.41 -3.30 17.94
C TYR A 243 7.15 -3.60 16.64
N PRO A 244 8.34 -3.01 16.40
CA PRO A 244 9.07 -3.26 15.17
C PRO A 244 9.37 -4.74 15.01
N LYS A 245 9.03 -5.27 13.84
CA LYS A 245 9.52 -6.56 13.38
C LYS A 245 10.79 -6.30 12.58
N THR A 246 11.83 -7.09 12.82
CA THR A 246 13.16 -6.92 12.22
C THR A 246 13.69 -8.26 11.70
N ASP A 247 14.58 -8.21 10.70
CA ASP A 247 15.40 -9.38 10.40
C ASP A 247 16.50 -9.48 11.48
N LYS A 248 16.98 -10.71 11.75
CA LYS A 248 17.69 -11.14 12.96
C LYS A 248 19.10 -10.57 13.18
N GLN A 249 19.40 -9.40 12.62
CA GLN A 249 20.62 -8.62 12.91
C GLN A 249 20.36 -7.12 13.15
N PHE A 250 19.16 -6.61 12.86
CA PHE A 250 18.66 -5.47 13.62
C PHE A 250 18.03 -6.02 14.90
N GLU A 251 18.89 -6.31 15.89
CA GLU A 251 18.54 -5.91 17.25
C GLU A 251 18.19 -4.41 17.14
N PRO A 252 16.94 -3.98 17.42
CA PRO A 252 16.73 -2.59 17.79
C PRO A 252 17.78 -2.26 18.84
N TYR A 253 18.39 -1.07 18.82
CA TYR A 253 19.34 -0.68 19.85
C TYR A 253 18.56 -0.52 21.16
N TYR A 254 18.34 -1.65 21.82
CA TYR A 254 17.19 -1.89 22.65
C TYR A 254 17.50 -1.23 23.98
N GLN A 255 16.75 -0.19 24.30
CA GLN A 255 16.92 0.49 25.58
C GLN A 255 16.73 -0.47 26.78
N PHE A 256 16.13 -1.65 26.56
CA PHE A 256 16.18 -2.79 27.49
C PHE A 256 17.62 -3.12 27.94
N GLU A 257 18.59 -3.37 27.06
CA GLU A 257 19.96 -3.75 27.48
C GLU A 257 20.68 -2.64 28.25
N LYS A 258 20.40 -1.38 27.92
CA LYS A 258 21.00 -0.22 28.61
C LYS A 258 20.48 -0.06 30.04
N TYR A 259 19.25 -0.47 30.31
CA TYR A 259 18.55 -0.15 31.57
C TYR A 259 18.28 -1.35 32.46
N ARG A 260 18.12 -2.55 31.88
CA ARG A 260 17.71 -3.75 32.61
C ARG A 260 18.90 -4.64 32.96
N LYS A 261 18.81 -5.26 34.13
CA LYS A 261 19.74 -6.30 34.60
C LYS A 261 19.47 -7.63 33.88
N TYR A 262 18.24 -7.86 33.43
CA TYR A 262 17.81 -9.10 32.76
C TYR A 262 17.02 -8.83 31.47
N PRO A 263 17.61 -8.13 30.47
CA PRO A 263 16.92 -7.77 29.22
C PRO A 263 16.44 -9.01 28.44
N GLU A 264 17.17 -10.14 28.53
CA GLU A 264 16.87 -11.39 27.84
C GLU A 264 15.46 -11.91 28.12
N THR A 265 14.92 -11.63 29.30
CA THR A 265 13.57 -12.03 29.75
C THR A 265 12.43 -11.38 28.94
N SER A 266 12.73 -10.33 28.18
CA SER A 266 11.79 -9.69 27.24
C SER A 266 12.11 -9.95 25.78
N LEU A 267 13.29 -10.51 25.48
CA LEU A 267 13.79 -10.75 24.12
C LEU A 267 13.57 -12.19 23.64
N ARG A 268 13.60 -13.18 24.55
CA ARG A 268 13.44 -14.60 24.23
C ARG A 268 12.84 -15.39 25.38
N LEU A 269 12.47 -16.64 25.13
CA LEU A 269 12.18 -17.60 26.19
C LEU A 269 13.48 -17.96 26.94
N ILE A 270 13.42 -17.97 28.27
CA ILE A 270 14.50 -18.40 29.14
C ILE A 270 14.25 -19.85 29.57
N THR A 271 15.29 -20.67 29.58
CA THR A 271 15.18 -22.07 30.00
C THR A 271 15.26 -22.21 31.52
N LYS A 272 14.68 -23.30 32.05
CA LYS A 272 14.75 -23.62 33.47
C LYS A 272 16.20 -23.70 33.98
N ASP A 273 17.10 -24.29 33.19
CA ASP A 273 18.50 -24.50 33.58
C ASP A 273 19.29 -23.18 33.65
N GLU A 274 18.93 -22.18 32.84
CA GLU A 274 19.45 -20.82 32.98
C GLU A 274 18.98 -20.18 34.30
N LEU A 275 17.71 -20.37 34.67
CA LEU A 275 17.12 -19.81 35.89
C LEU A 275 17.61 -20.47 37.18
N THR A 276 17.98 -21.76 37.17
CA THR A 276 18.51 -22.45 38.38
C THR A 276 19.81 -21.89 38.95
N LYS A 277 20.47 -20.98 38.22
CA LYS A 277 21.72 -20.32 38.64
C LYS A 277 21.48 -19.09 39.53
N TYR A 278 20.23 -18.63 39.65
CA TYR A 278 19.85 -17.42 40.37
C TYR A 278 19.21 -17.74 41.72
N SER A 279 19.37 -16.84 42.70
CA SER A 279 18.68 -16.97 43.99
C SER A 279 17.18 -16.67 43.85
N GLN A 280 16.34 -17.13 44.80
CA GLN A 280 14.92 -16.75 44.86
C GLN A 280 14.73 -15.22 44.82
N ASN A 281 15.63 -14.46 45.45
CA ASN A 281 15.58 -13.00 45.44
C ASN A 281 15.96 -12.42 44.06
N ASP A 282 16.95 -12.98 43.37
CA ASP A 282 17.26 -12.59 41.99
C ASP A 282 16.10 -12.91 41.04
N LEU A 283 15.45 -14.08 41.20
CA LEU A 283 14.25 -14.45 40.43
C LEU A 283 13.08 -13.48 40.71
N ARG A 284 12.87 -13.09 41.98
CA ARG A 284 11.90 -12.04 42.35
C ARG A 284 12.22 -10.70 41.68
N ILE A 285 13.46 -10.25 41.71
CA ILE A 285 13.86 -8.99 41.04
C ILE A 285 13.70 -9.11 39.52
N MET A 286 14.17 -10.20 38.91
CA MET A 286 14.06 -10.49 37.48
C MET A 286 12.61 -10.46 36.99
N ARG A 287 11.70 -11.14 37.71
CA ARG A 287 10.26 -11.12 37.39
C ARG A 287 9.67 -9.72 37.52
N ASN A 288 10.01 -8.99 38.58
CA ASN A 288 9.45 -7.67 38.83
C ASN A 288 10.07 -6.57 37.94
N GLU A 289 11.29 -6.76 37.41
CA GLU A 289 11.89 -5.84 36.43
C GLU A 289 11.07 -5.74 35.16
N ILE A 290 10.49 -6.85 34.70
CA ILE A 290 9.54 -6.88 33.57
C ILE A 290 8.36 -5.93 33.86
N PHE A 291 7.70 -6.07 35.01
CA PHE A 291 6.59 -5.21 35.40
C PHE A 291 7.03 -3.74 35.60
N ALA A 292 8.20 -3.51 36.21
CA ALA A 292 8.76 -2.18 36.45
C ALA A 292 8.99 -1.42 35.14
N PHE A 293 9.51 -2.10 34.12
CA PHE A 293 9.80 -1.50 32.81
C PHE A 293 8.53 -0.98 32.11
N HIS A 294 7.40 -1.66 32.27
CA HIS A 294 6.09 -1.23 31.77
C HIS A 294 5.37 -0.20 32.66
N GLY A 295 6.04 0.26 33.72
CA GLY A 295 5.56 1.31 34.62
C GLY A 295 4.62 0.82 35.73
N TYR A 296 4.75 -0.42 36.18
CA TYR A 296 3.92 -0.96 37.27
C TYR A 296 4.21 -0.30 38.62
N LYS A 297 3.17 0.08 39.36
CA LYS A 297 3.21 0.67 40.71
C LYS A 297 3.26 -0.42 41.77
N PHE A 298 4.46 -0.73 42.26
CA PHE A 298 4.64 -1.67 43.37
C PHE A 298 3.97 -1.19 44.66
N LYS A 299 3.27 -2.12 45.33
CA LYS A 299 2.77 -1.97 46.71
C LYS A 299 3.75 -2.52 47.76
N SER A 300 4.82 -3.16 47.31
CA SER A 300 5.83 -3.81 48.15
C SER A 300 6.96 -2.82 48.34
N ASP A 301 7.18 -2.39 49.58
CA ASP A 301 8.14 -1.31 49.89
C ASP A 301 9.56 -1.66 49.42
N ASP A 302 9.97 -2.92 49.56
CA ASP A 302 11.25 -3.46 49.06
C ASP A 302 11.43 -3.28 47.55
N LEU A 303 10.39 -3.56 46.76
CA LEU A 303 10.44 -3.43 45.30
C LEU A 303 10.36 -1.96 44.88
N ASN A 304 9.54 -1.16 45.58
CA ASN A 304 9.45 0.27 45.31
C ASN A 304 10.78 0.96 45.62
N ASP A 305 11.41 0.67 46.75
CA ASP A 305 12.74 1.16 47.14
C ASP A 305 13.86 0.64 46.24
N TYR A 306 13.70 -0.53 45.63
CA TYR A 306 14.65 -1.06 44.66
C TYR A 306 14.54 -0.32 43.31
N PHE A 307 13.36 -0.33 42.70
CA PHE A 307 13.17 0.22 41.36
C PHE A 307 13.19 1.76 41.32
N SER A 308 12.77 2.46 42.39
CA SER A 308 12.85 3.95 42.47
C SER A 308 14.27 4.51 42.42
N LYS A 309 15.30 3.68 42.64
CA LYS A 309 16.71 4.06 42.50
C LYS A 309 17.22 3.96 41.05
N LEU A 310 16.42 3.44 40.13
CA LEU A 310 16.78 3.25 38.73
C LEU A 310 16.19 4.38 37.88
N GLU A 311 17.04 5.17 37.21
CA GLU A 311 16.65 6.40 36.51
C GLU A 311 15.57 6.21 35.43
N TRP A 312 15.44 4.99 34.90
CA TRP A 312 14.47 4.62 33.88
C TRP A 312 13.08 4.25 34.43
N TYR A 313 12.97 3.91 35.72
CA TYR A 313 11.71 3.45 36.30
C TYR A 313 10.76 4.61 36.54
N LYS A 314 9.59 4.56 35.88
CA LYS A 314 8.54 5.56 35.98
C LYS A 314 7.22 4.87 36.35
N PRO A 315 6.76 4.96 37.62
CA PRO A 315 5.52 4.33 38.05
C PRO A 315 4.29 5.02 37.43
N ILE A 316 3.61 4.34 36.50
CA ILE A 316 2.46 4.83 35.74
C ILE A 316 1.15 4.22 36.24
N ASP A 317 1.07 2.89 36.38
CA ASP A 317 -0.21 2.17 36.52
C ASP A 317 -0.18 1.03 37.54
N LYS A 318 -1.34 0.59 38.02
CA LYS A 318 -1.50 -0.57 38.92
C LYS A 318 -1.74 -1.87 38.17
N ASP A 319 -1.99 -1.81 36.86
CA ASP A 319 -1.98 -2.96 35.96
C ASP A 319 -1.19 -2.61 34.69
N VAL A 320 -0.41 -3.58 34.20
CA VAL A 320 0.39 -3.47 32.97
C VAL A 320 0.31 -4.74 32.12
N SER A 321 -0.62 -5.66 32.43
CA SER A 321 -0.70 -7.00 31.81
C SER A 321 -0.88 -6.96 30.29
N ASP A 322 -1.57 -5.94 29.78
CA ASP A 322 -1.78 -5.71 28.34
C ASP A 322 -0.52 -5.20 27.63
N ARG A 323 0.44 -4.61 28.37
CA ARG A 323 1.72 -4.10 27.85
C ARG A 323 2.78 -5.20 27.72
N LEU A 324 2.55 -6.34 28.37
CA LEU A 324 3.49 -7.47 28.39
C LEU A 324 3.51 -8.21 27.05
N ASN A 325 4.70 -8.44 26.50
CA ASN A 325 4.89 -9.22 25.29
C ASN A 325 4.77 -10.75 25.55
N LYS A 326 4.79 -11.56 24.48
CA LYS A 326 4.62 -13.02 24.58
C LYS A 326 5.73 -13.73 25.37
N PHE A 327 6.98 -13.28 25.25
CA PHE A 327 8.11 -13.85 25.98
C PHE A 327 8.03 -13.48 27.46
N GLU A 328 7.71 -12.23 27.77
CA GLU A 328 7.48 -11.74 29.13
C GLU A 328 6.39 -12.55 29.84
N LYS A 329 5.24 -12.77 29.18
CA LYS A 329 4.11 -13.54 29.72
C LYS A 329 4.48 -14.99 30.07
N GLU A 330 5.28 -15.67 29.25
CA GLU A 330 5.73 -17.04 29.54
C GLU A 330 6.89 -17.09 30.55
N ASN A 331 7.86 -16.18 30.44
CA ASN A 331 8.99 -16.10 31.37
C ASN A 331 8.51 -15.74 32.79
N ILE A 332 7.53 -14.84 32.95
CA ILE A 332 6.93 -14.51 34.26
C ILE A 332 6.39 -15.77 34.96
N LYS A 333 5.73 -16.67 34.22
CA LYS A 333 5.21 -17.94 34.78
C LYS A 333 6.37 -18.81 35.25
N LEU A 334 7.33 -19.08 34.37
CA LEU A 334 8.46 -19.96 34.68
C LEU A 334 9.34 -19.42 35.82
N ILE A 335 9.62 -18.12 35.83
CA ILE A 335 10.38 -17.47 36.91
C ILE A 335 9.60 -17.56 38.22
N LYS A 336 8.28 -17.35 38.21
CA LYS A 336 7.44 -17.48 39.42
C LYS A 336 7.41 -18.92 39.95
N GLU A 337 7.29 -19.91 39.07
CA GLU A 337 7.36 -21.32 39.44
C GLU A 337 8.69 -21.74 40.09
N LEU A 338 9.78 -20.98 39.87
CA LEU A 338 11.09 -21.22 40.49
C LEU A 338 11.35 -20.30 41.70
N GLU A 339 10.73 -19.12 41.74
CA GLU A 339 10.72 -18.22 42.91
C GLU A 339 10.01 -18.87 44.11
N ASP A 340 8.94 -19.65 43.86
CA ASP A 340 8.11 -20.31 44.87
C ASP A 340 8.62 -21.71 45.32
N LYS A 341 9.86 -22.08 44.96
CA LYS A 341 10.51 -23.35 45.34
C LYS A 341 11.70 -23.12 46.27
#